data_AF-A0A0D2NQG8-F1
#
_entry.id   AF-A0A0D2NQG8-F1
#
_cell.length_a   1.000
_cell.length_b   1.000
_cell.length_c   1.000
_cell.angle_alpha   90.00
_cell.angle_beta   90.00
_cell.angle_gamma   90.00
#
_symmetry.space_group_name_H-M   'P 1'
#
loop_
_entity.id
_entity.type
_entity.pdbx_description
1 polymer ?
#
loop_
_entity_poly.entity_id
_entity_poly.type
_entity_poly.pdbx_seq_one_letter_code
_entity_poly.pdbx_strand_id
1 'polypeptide(L)'
;MDALTGLVAHIVELKKKQADPVAIQDACRAGTVALLRARQEHRAAALSGEAARERAAAAKAGLDAAVLRLNSLLYEKQFYVREIAACTSYRSAYPDEEIQLPPLEAEALAGAGAVAGRAQLAPHALMLSRLTAELNARKALGDALKSARAERQREAGRAAADKARLSALKAPLRGLEQAGGPLLDVLGPRLQLRAPERAATLLPAPLWAINYQFAAARDALGLPIGVRLEGDAAEAAARLAAAGAGAPGARGGDSGSGGGEVAQGPASKRRRQEEAAGVLYEVHPLSVVVSLLSSRQPQGQQQQPLLEVRFDYYQRPGLVGACCCGGSGGGAGGGAALLSALFPGDEGDGEGYEVLAQLAGPGPYQFGSAAAPARPFRL
;
A
#
# COMPACT_ATOMS: atom_id res chain seq x y z
N MET A 1 -96.81 25.02 55.89
CA MET A 1 -97.15 24.20 57.08
C MET A 1 -98.03 24.97 58.05
N ASP A 2 -97.74 26.25 58.29
CA ASP A 2 -98.49 27.12 59.23
C ASP A 2 -99.97 27.32 58.87
N ALA A 3 -100.31 27.30 57.57
CA ALA A 3 -101.71 27.39 57.12
C ALA A 3 -102.52 26.12 57.43
N LEU A 4 -101.89 24.94 57.41
CA LEU A 4 -102.54 23.64 57.67
C LEU A 4 -102.73 23.42 59.17
N THR A 5 -101.74 23.79 59.98
CA THR A 5 -101.85 23.78 61.45
C THR A 5 -102.89 24.80 61.92
N GLY A 6 -102.98 25.98 61.29
CA GLY A 6 -104.03 26.96 61.53
C GLY A 6 -105.44 26.47 61.17
N LEU A 7 -105.61 25.79 60.03
CA LEU A 7 -106.88 25.19 59.62
C LEU A 7 -107.32 24.03 60.53
N VAL A 8 -106.37 23.19 60.98
CA VAL A 8 -106.66 22.09 61.92
C VAL A 8 -107.06 22.65 63.30
N ALA A 9 -106.38 23.68 63.79
CA ALA A 9 -106.76 24.38 65.02
C ALA A 9 -108.19 24.96 64.91
N HIS A 10 -108.53 25.56 63.76
CA HIS A 10 -109.87 26.09 63.49
C HIS A 10 -110.96 25.00 63.47
N ILE A 11 -110.70 23.85 62.87
CA ILE A 11 -111.62 22.69 62.87
C ILE A 11 -111.84 22.15 64.30
N VAL A 12 -110.78 22.10 65.12
CA VAL A 12 -110.86 21.68 66.53
C VAL A 12 -111.70 22.65 67.36
N GLU A 13 -111.56 23.97 67.13
CA GLU A 13 -112.37 24.99 67.79
C GLU A 13 -113.85 24.93 67.40
N LEU A 14 -114.16 24.73 66.10
CA LEU A 14 -115.53 24.59 65.61
C LEU A 14 -116.22 23.33 66.16
N LYS A 15 -115.48 22.23 66.34
CA LYS A 15 -115.98 21.00 66.99
C LYS A 15 -116.23 21.17 68.49
N LYS A 16 -115.40 21.92 69.21
CA LYS A 16 -115.60 22.23 70.64
C LYS A 16 -116.84 23.10 70.90
N LYS A 17 -117.21 23.95 69.94
CA LYS A 17 -118.35 24.89 70.04
C LYS A 17 -119.70 24.33 69.54
N GLN A 18 -119.78 23.05 69.13
CA GLN A 18 -120.99 22.42 68.56
C GLN A 18 -121.64 23.26 67.42
N ALA A 19 -120.82 23.78 66.50
CA ALA A 19 -121.29 24.59 65.39
C ALA A 19 -122.01 23.78 64.29
N ASP A 20 -122.72 24.47 63.39
CA ASP A 20 -123.50 23.88 62.30
C ASP A 20 -122.70 22.85 61.47
N PRO A 21 -123.33 21.72 61.08
CA PRO A 21 -122.63 20.62 60.41
C PRO A 21 -122.02 21.04 59.06
N VAL A 22 -122.61 22.05 58.40
CA VAL A 22 -122.14 22.58 57.10
C VAL A 22 -120.82 23.35 57.24
N ALA A 23 -120.66 24.18 58.29
CA ALA A 23 -119.44 24.96 58.52
C ALA A 23 -118.24 24.06 58.86
N ILE A 24 -118.46 22.97 59.60
CA ILE A 24 -117.44 21.96 59.88
C ILE A 24 -117.04 21.22 58.59
N GLN A 25 -117.99 20.94 57.68
CA GLN A 25 -117.71 20.33 56.39
C GLN A 25 -116.89 21.25 55.47
N ASP A 26 -117.18 22.54 55.44
CA ASP A 26 -116.45 23.49 54.60
C ASP A 26 -115.02 23.74 55.10
N ALA A 27 -114.81 23.82 56.42
CA ALA A 27 -113.45 23.87 56.99
C ALA A 27 -112.67 22.57 56.71
N CYS A 28 -113.32 21.40 56.80
CA CYS A 28 -112.72 20.13 56.40
C CYS A 28 -112.37 20.10 54.90
N ARG A 29 -113.23 20.63 54.02
CA ARG A 29 -112.98 20.75 52.57
C ARG A 29 -111.80 21.68 52.27
N ALA A 30 -111.69 22.80 52.96
CA ALA A 30 -110.54 23.70 52.84
C ALA A 30 -109.23 23.01 53.31
N GLY A 31 -109.29 22.25 54.40
CA GLY A 31 -108.17 21.44 54.89
C GLY A 31 -107.73 20.33 53.93
N THR A 32 -108.67 19.62 53.31
CA THR A 32 -108.34 18.59 52.30
C THR A 32 -107.71 19.21 51.06
N VAL A 33 -108.20 20.37 50.58
CA VAL A 33 -107.58 21.10 49.46
C VAL A 33 -106.16 21.55 49.78
N ALA A 34 -105.90 22.06 50.99
CA ALA A 34 -104.55 22.43 51.42
C ALA A 34 -103.60 21.22 51.48
N LEU A 35 -104.08 20.07 51.96
CA LEU A 35 -103.30 18.83 51.98
C LEU A 35 -103.03 18.28 50.57
N LEU A 36 -103.99 18.40 49.65
CA LEU A 36 -103.78 18.06 48.23
C LEU A 36 -102.75 18.97 47.57
N ARG A 37 -102.76 20.28 47.85
CA ARG A 37 -101.74 21.22 47.37
C ARG A 37 -100.35 20.89 47.93
N ALA A 38 -100.23 20.61 49.23
CA ALA A 38 -98.97 20.19 49.83
C ALA A 38 -98.45 18.87 49.24
N ARG A 39 -99.33 17.90 48.96
CA ARG A 39 -98.97 16.66 48.24
C ARG A 39 -98.51 16.94 46.80
N GLN A 40 -99.15 17.88 46.11
CA GLN A 40 -98.75 18.30 44.77
C GLN A 40 -97.37 18.98 44.78
N GLU A 41 -97.12 19.89 45.71
CA GLU A 41 -95.82 20.56 45.88
C GLU A 41 -94.73 19.57 46.28
N HIS A 42 -95.02 18.63 47.19
CA HIS A 42 -94.08 17.55 47.53
C HIS A 42 -93.78 16.68 46.32
N ARG A 43 -94.78 16.32 45.51
CA ARG A 43 -94.58 15.57 44.26
C ARG A 43 -93.74 16.37 43.26
N ALA A 44 -93.99 17.67 43.11
CA ALA A 44 -93.21 18.54 42.24
C ALA A 44 -91.75 18.65 42.71
N ALA A 45 -91.52 18.81 44.02
CA ALA A 45 -90.20 18.83 44.62
C ALA A 45 -89.47 17.48 44.42
N ALA A 46 -90.15 16.35 44.65
CA ALA A 46 -89.61 15.02 44.44
C ALA A 46 -89.20 14.80 42.97
N LEU A 47 -90.08 15.14 42.01
CA LEU A 47 -89.77 15.06 40.57
C LEU A 47 -88.61 15.98 40.17
N SER A 48 -88.55 17.20 40.73
CA SER A 48 -87.43 18.13 40.48
C SER A 48 -86.10 17.59 41.04
N GLY A 49 -86.16 16.91 42.19
CA GLY A 49 -85.01 16.25 42.82
C GLY A 49 -84.53 15.05 42.01
N GLU A 50 -85.44 14.23 41.49
CA GLU A 50 -85.13 13.15 40.55
C GLU A 50 -84.49 13.70 39.27
N ALA A 51 -85.07 14.73 38.65
CA ALA A 51 -84.50 15.36 37.46
C ALA A 51 -83.11 15.99 37.71
N ALA A 52 -82.85 16.52 38.91
CA ALA A 52 -81.52 17.01 39.29
C ALA A 52 -80.52 15.86 39.47
N ARG A 53 -80.95 14.75 40.08
CA ARG A 53 -80.13 13.53 40.23
C ARG A 53 -79.78 12.92 38.88
N GLU A 54 -80.73 12.85 37.95
CA GLU A 54 -80.49 12.36 36.60
C GLU A 54 -79.51 13.24 35.83
N ARG A 55 -79.65 14.57 35.89
CA ARG A 55 -78.69 15.50 35.29
C ARG A 55 -77.29 15.35 35.88
N ALA A 56 -77.18 15.22 37.20
CA ALA A 56 -75.90 15.00 37.86
C ALA A 56 -75.29 13.64 37.48
N ALA A 57 -76.10 12.59 37.37
CA ALA A 57 -75.65 11.27 36.93
C ALA A 57 -75.15 11.28 35.48
N ALA A 58 -75.85 11.97 34.57
CA ALA A 58 -75.43 12.12 33.19
C ALA A 58 -74.12 12.91 33.06
N ALA A 59 -73.98 14.02 33.80
CA ALA A 59 -72.74 14.79 33.83
C ALA A 59 -71.56 13.98 34.41
N LYS A 60 -71.81 13.21 35.47
CA LYS A 60 -70.82 12.29 36.05
C LYS A 60 -70.39 11.22 35.05
N ALA A 61 -71.33 10.59 34.33
CA ALA A 61 -70.99 9.60 33.32
C ALA A 61 -70.13 10.19 32.19
N GLY A 62 -70.41 11.42 31.77
CA GLY A 62 -69.59 12.15 30.81
C GLY A 62 -68.17 12.44 31.33
N LEU A 63 -68.05 12.83 32.61
CA LEU A 63 -66.76 13.03 33.26
C LEU A 63 -65.98 11.71 33.37
N ASP A 64 -66.61 10.62 33.80
CA ASP A 64 -65.98 9.31 33.94
C ASP A 64 -65.45 8.80 32.59
N ALA A 65 -66.21 8.99 31.51
CA ALA A 65 -65.76 8.67 30.15
C ALA A 65 -64.55 9.52 29.71
N ALA A 66 -64.54 10.81 30.04
CA ALA A 66 -63.40 11.70 29.74
C ALA A 66 -62.15 11.31 30.56
N VAL A 67 -62.32 10.94 31.84
CA VAL A 67 -61.24 10.47 32.71
C VAL A 67 -60.66 9.15 32.19
N LEU A 68 -61.49 8.22 31.73
CA LEU A 68 -61.01 6.98 31.10
C LEU A 68 -60.18 7.27 29.85
N ARG A 69 -60.65 8.18 28.99
CA ARG A 69 -59.91 8.59 27.79
C ARG A 69 -58.57 9.25 28.15
N LEU A 70 -58.56 10.11 29.16
CA LEU A 70 -57.32 10.74 29.65
C LEU A 70 -56.34 9.70 30.17
N ASN A 71 -56.80 8.73 30.96
CA ASN A 71 -55.96 7.65 31.47
C ASN A 71 -55.33 6.84 30.33
N SER A 72 -56.11 6.47 29.30
CA SER A 72 -55.57 5.79 28.11
C SER A 72 -54.46 6.59 27.43
N LEU A 73 -54.67 7.91 27.22
CA LEU A 73 -53.66 8.79 26.62
C LEU A 73 -52.41 8.95 27.51
N LEU A 74 -52.57 8.97 28.83
CA LEU A 74 -51.43 9.01 29.75
C LEU A 74 -50.60 7.73 29.67
N TYR A 75 -51.25 6.56 29.53
CA TYR A 75 -50.53 5.30 29.30
C TYR A 75 -49.78 5.32 27.97
N GLU A 76 -50.41 5.76 26.88
CA GLU A 76 -49.75 5.89 25.58
C GLU A 76 -48.55 6.84 25.64
N LYS A 77 -48.70 8.00 26.27
CA LYS A 77 -47.59 8.95 26.49
C LYS A 77 -46.44 8.28 27.24
N GLN A 78 -46.73 7.58 28.34
CA GLN A 78 -45.69 6.90 29.13
C GLN A 78 -45.01 5.80 28.32
N PHE A 79 -45.76 5.06 27.51
CA PHE A 79 -45.22 4.06 26.60
C PHE A 79 -44.23 4.69 25.61
N TYR A 80 -44.63 5.74 24.88
CA TYR A 80 -43.73 6.40 23.93
C TYR A 80 -42.52 7.04 24.58
N VAL A 81 -42.66 7.62 25.77
CA VAL A 81 -41.50 8.16 26.52
C VAL A 81 -40.50 7.05 26.87
N ARG A 82 -40.98 5.88 27.29
CA ARG A 82 -40.11 4.71 27.54
C ARG A 82 -39.44 4.23 26.27
N GLU A 83 -40.19 4.16 25.16
CA GLU A 83 -39.65 3.73 23.87
C GLU A 83 -38.58 4.70 23.35
N ILE A 84 -38.84 6.02 23.41
CA ILE A 84 -37.86 7.04 23.03
C ILE A 84 -36.62 6.97 23.92
N ALA A 85 -36.78 6.76 25.23
CA ALA A 85 -35.65 6.58 26.13
C ALA A 85 -34.82 5.33 25.77
N ALA A 86 -35.48 4.24 25.40
CA ALA A 86 -34.81 3.04 24.91
C ALA A 86 -34.04 3.32 23.60
N CYS A 87 -34.66 3.96 22.62
CA CYS A 87 -34.01 4.29 21.34
C CYS A 87 -32.85 5.29 21.50
N THR A 88 -32.98 6.29 22.36
CA THR A 88 -31.94 7.31 22.61
C THR A 88 -30.77 6.77 23.44
N SER A 89 -30.96 5.67 24.15
CA SER A 89 -29.90 4.99 24.90
C SER A 89 -28.94 4.17 24.02
N TYR A 90 -29.12 4.18 22.69
CA TYR A 90 -28.21 3.51 21.77
C TYR A 90 -26.77 4.03 21.95
N ARG A 91 -25.86 3.11 22.19
CA ARG A 91 -24.41 3.35 22.20
C ARG A 91 -23.78 2.47 21.15
N SER A 92 -22.89 3.04 20.33
CA SER A 92 -22.05 2.26 19.42
C SER A 92 -21.16 1.31 20.23
N ALA A 93 -20.78 0.18 19.61
CA ALA A 93 -19.87 -0.80 20.22
C ALA A 93 -18.50 -0.21 20.58
N TYR A 94 -18.08 0.84 19.87
CA TYR A 94 -16.86 1.58 20.12
C TYR A 94 -17.22 3.05 20.36
N PRO A 95 -16.73 3.66 21.45
CA PRO A 95 -16.90 5.09 21.70
C PRO A 95 -16.04 5.91 20.71
N ASP A 96 -16.48 7.15 20.43
CA ASP A 96 -15.78 8.05 19.51
C ASP A 96 -14.34 8.36 19.96
N GLU A 97 -14.03 8.24 21.26
CA GLU A 97 -12.69 8.42 21.81
C GLU A 97 -11.70 7.31 21.38
N GLU A 98 -12.19 6.09 21.19
CA GLU A 98 -11.37 4.98 20.69
C GLU A 98 -11.14 5.08 19.18
N ILE A 99 -12.11 5.69 18.46
CA ILE A 99 -11.99 5.96 17.04
C ILE A 99 -11.17 7.24 16.87
N GLN A 100 -9.85 7.09 16.90
CA GLN A 100 -8.89 8.18 16.67
C GLN A 100 -9.03 8.75 15.24
N LEU A 101 -10.03 9.59 15.04
CA LEU A 101 -10.28 10.29 13.79
C LEU A 101 -9.19 11.34 13.57
N PRO A 102 -8.64 11.44 12.35
CA PRO A 102 -7.69 12.48 12.03
C PRO A 102 -8.35 13.88 12.22
N PRO A 103 -7.60 14.88 12.70
CA PRO A 103 -8.07 16.25 12.73
C PRO A 103 -8.52 16.71 11.35
N LEU A 104 -9.58 17.53 11.29
CA LEU A 104 -10.12 18.12 10.07
C LEU A 104 -9.06 18.74 9.14
N GLU A 105 -8.07 19.39 9.75
CA GLU A 105 -6.98 20.04 9.04
C GLU A 105 -6.05 19.02 8.35
N ALA A 106 -5.81 17.87 8.98
CA ALA A 106 -4.98 16.81 8.44
C ALA A 106 -5.64 16.09 7.25
N GLU A 107 -6.97 15.95 7.25
CA GLU A 107 -7.71 15.43 6.09
C GLU A 107 -7.68 16.38 4.89
N ALA A 108 -7.75 17.70 5.14
CA ALA A 108 -7.64 18.73 4.10
C ALA A 108 -6.28 18.70 3.40
N LEU A 109 -5.21 18.43 4.16
CA LEU A 109 -3.84 18.30 3.65
C LEU A 109 -3.62 16.98 2.87
N ALA A 110 -4.25 15.88 3.27
CA ALA A 110 -4.08 14.58 2.61
C ALA A 110 -4.94 14.43 1.33
N GLY A 111 -6.00 15.22 1.17
CA GLY A 111 -6.99 15.09 0.10
C GLY A 111 -7.40 16.42 -0.53
N ALA A 112 -6.43 17.24 -0.95
CA ALA A 112 -6.63 18.62 -1.42
C ALA A 112 -7.69 18.80 -2.54
N GLY A 113 -8.05 17.74 -3.29
CA GLY A 113 -9.09 17.81 -4.33
C GLY A 113 -10.51 17.38 -3.90
N ALA A 114 -10.64 16.55 -2.86
CA ALA A 114 -11.93 15.96 -2.48
C ALA A 114 -12.64 16.71 -1.34
N VAL A 115 -11.92 17.55 -0.59
CA VAL A 115 -12.42 18.19 0.64
C VAL A 115 -13.26 19.44 0.35
N ALA A 116 -13.00 20.16 -0.74
CA ALA A 116 -13.77 21.36 -1.11
C ALA A 116 -15.27 21.08 -1.32
N GLY A 117 -15.63 19.93 -1.88
CA GLY A 117 -17.02 19.48 -2.00
C GLY A 117 -17.59 18.85 -0.71
N ARG A 118 -16.74 18.46 0.24
CA ARG A 118 -17.13 17.77 1.48
C ARG A 118 -17.47 18.72 2.62
N ALA A 119 -16.97 19.95 2.61
CA ALA A 119 -17.29 20.97 3.61
C ALA A 119 -18.76 21.42 3.57
N GLN A 120 -19.46 21.19 2.44
CA GLN A 120 -20.88 21.49 2.25
C GLN A 120 -21.79 20.29 2.57
N LEU A 121 -21.23 19.14 2.98
CA LEU A 121 -22.01 17.95 3.30
C LEU A 121 -22.64 18.05 4.69
N ALA A 122 -23.79 17.39 4.85
CA ALA A 122 -24.40 17.18 6.16
C ALA A 122 -23.39 16.52 7.14
N PRO A 123 -23.43 16.86 8.43
CA PRO A 123 -22.42 16.43 9.41
C PRO A 123 -22.24 14.91 9.48
N HIS A 124 -23.32 14.15 9.30
CA HIS A 124 -23.27 12.68 9.24
C HIS A 124 -22.49 12.17 8.01
N ALA A 125 -22.75 12.74 6.83
CA ALA A 125 -22.05 12.35 5.60
C ALA A 125 -20.56 12.71 5.66
N LEU A 126 -20.24 13.83 6.30
CA LEU A 126 -18.85 14.21 6.59
C LEU A 126 -18.20 13.14 7.48
N MET A 127 -18.82 12.76 8.61
CA MET A 127 -18.29 11.73 9.51
C MET A 127 -18.07 10.39 8.81
N LEU A 128 -19.01 9.93 7.99
CA LEU A 128 -18.85 8.71 7.19
C LEU A 128 -17.67 8.81 6.21
N SER A 129 -17.48 9.98 5.59
CA SER A 129 -16.32 10.22 4.74
C SER A 129 -15.00 10.15 5.52
N ARG A 130 -14.98 10.60 6.78
CA ARG A 130 -13.78 10.51 7.63
C ARG A 130 -13.46 9.08 7.99
N LEU A 131 -14.46 8.35 8.49
CA LEU A 131 -14.33 6.94 8.86
C LEU A 131 -13.87 6.07 7.69
N THR A 132 -14.37 6.33 6.48
CA THR A 132 -13.94 5.61 5.27
C THR A 132 -12.51 5.94 4.86
N ALA A 133 -12.10 7.21 4.98
CA ALA A 133 -10.71 7.61 4.72
C ALA A 133 -9.74 6.98 5.74
N GLU A 134 -10.09 7.00 7.01
CA GLU A 134 -9.34 6.40 8.11
C GLU A 134 -9.17 4.88 7.92
N LEU A 135 -10.26 4.19 7.59
CA LEU A 135 -10.26 2.76 7.30
C LEU A 135 -9.33 2.44 6.13
N ASN A 136 -9.38 3.22 5.05
CA ASN A 136 -8.51 3.04 3.90
C ASN A 136 -7.04 3.29 4.25
N ALA A 137 -6.75 4.29 5.08
CA ALA A 137 -5.41 4.54 5.59
C ALA A 137 -4.89 3.37 6.44
N ARG A 138 -5.70 2.82 7.36
CA ARG A 138 -5.34 1.63 8.15
C ARG A 138 -5.05 0.42 7.27
N LYS A 139 -5.85 0.19 6.22
CA LYS A 139 -5.60 -0.89 5.26
C LYS A 139 -4.27 -0.72 4.54
N ALA A 140 -4.01 0.48 4.01
CA ALA A 140 -2.76 0.80 3.32
C ALA A 140 -1.53 0.61 4.23
N LEU A 141 -1.60 1.10 5.48
CA LEU A 141 -0.55 0.88 6.47
C LEU A 141 -0.37 -0.60 6.83
N GLY A 142 -1.47 -1.35 6.94
CA GLY A 142 -1.45 -2.78 7.18
C GLY A 142 -0.73 -3.55 6.06
N ASP A 143 -0.98 -3.19 4.81
CA ASP A 143 -0.34 -3.83 3.66
C ASP A 143 1.14 -3.41 3.51
N ALA A 144 1.47 -2.14 3.75
CA ALA A 144 2.85 -1.66 3.81
C ALA A 144 3.66 -2.34 4.93
N LEU A 145 3.04 -2.60 6.07
CA LEU A 145 3.68 -3.34 7.17
C LEU A 145 3.91 -4.81 6.79
N LYS A 146 2.97 -5.46 6.09
CA LYS A 146 3.16 -6.83 5.59
C LYS A 146 4.31 -6.91 4.58
N SER A 147 4.37 -5.98 3.62
CA SER A 147 5.45 -5.97 2.62
C SER A 147 6.81 -5.71 3.27
N ALA A 148 6.92 -4.73 4.17
CA ALA A 148 8.15 -4.45 4.90
C ALA A 148 8.61 -5.64 5.76
N ARG A 149 7.67 -6.38 6.39
CA ARG A 149 8.01 -7.62 7.11
C ARG A 149 8.53 -8.71 6.18
N ALA A 150 7.93 -8.87 5.01
CA ALA A 150 8.38 -9.85 4.02
C ALA A 150 9.79 -9.50 3.48
N GLU A 151 10.06 -8.23 3.20
CA GLU A 151 11.39 -7.75 2.81
C GLU A 151 12.42 -8.00 3.91
N ARG A 152 12.08 -7.65 5.17
CA ARG A 152 12.96 -7.94 6.31
C ARG A 152 13.30 -9.42 6.42
N GLN A 153 12.34 -10.32 6.21
CA GLN A 153 12.58 -11.76 6.23
C GLN A 153 13.46 -12.22 5.07
N ARG A 154 13.25 -11.68 3.86
CA ARG A 154 14.10 -11.96 2.69
C ARG A 154 15.55 -11.53 2.92
N GLU A 155 15.76 -10.32 3.42
CA GLU A 155 17.10 -9.79 3.71
C GLU A 155 17.77 -10.55 4.86
N ALA A 156 17.03 -10.91 5.91
CA ALA A 156 17.56 -11.77 6.97
C ALA A 156 17.97 -13.15 6.44
N GLY A 157 17.18 -13.74 5.52
CA GLY A 157 17.51 -14.98 4.85
C GLY A 157 18.77 -14.89 3.99
N ARG A 158 18.92 -13.82 3.19
CA ARG A 158 20.12 -13.52 2.39
C ARG A 158 21.36 -13.42 3.28
N ALA A 159 21.29 -12.59 4.33
CA ALA A 159 22.39 -12.41 5.27
C ALA A 159 22.78 -13.71 5.98
N ALA A 160 21.81 -14.58 6.31
CA ALA A 160 22.09 -15.88 6.90
C ALA A 160 22.78 -16.83 5.90
N ALA A 161 22.31 -16.86 4.64
CA ALA A 161 22.92 -17.65 3.58
C ALA A 161 24.36 -17.20 3.28
N ASP A 162 24.61 -15.89 3.21
CA ASP A 162 25.95 -15.36 2.97
C ASP A 162 26.90 -15.62 4.14
N LYS A 163 26.43 -15.50 5.39
CA LYS A 163 27.20 -15.92 6.57
C LYS A 163 27.56 -17.41 6.51
N ALA A 164 26.63 -18.26 6.09
CA ALA A 164 26.87 -19.69 5.94
C ALA A 164 27.87 -19.99 4.81
N ARG A 165 27.81 -19.25 3.69
CA ARG A 165 28.81 -19.35 2.61
C ARG A 165 30.20 -18.92 3.08
N LEU A 166 30.30 -17.80 3.78
CA LEU A 166 31.57 -17.30 4.33
C LEU A 166 32.17 -18.26 5.36
N SER A 167 31.35 -18.85 6.24
CA SER A 167 31.82 -19.86 7.19
C SER A 167 32.25 -21.15 6.48
N ALA A 168 31.53 -21.56 5.43
CA ALA A 168 31.89 -22.71 4.60
C ALA A 168 33.21 -22.49 3.83
N LEU A 169 33.49 -21.27 3.34
CA LEU A 169 34.74 -20.90 2.64
C LEU A 169 35.97 -20.92 3.55
N LYS A 170 35.81 -20.74 4.87
CA LYS A 170 36.93 -20.72 5.82
C LYS A 170 37.73 -22.04 5.84
N ALA A 171 37.03 -23.18 5.77
CA ALA A 171 37.66 -24.50 5.78
C ALA A 171 38.51 -24.79 4.52
N PRO A 172 38.01 -24.63 3.27
CA PRO A 172 38.80 -24.85 2.07
C PRO A 172 39.95 -23.85 1.94
N LEU A 173 39.78 -22.59 2.38
CA LEU A 173 40.89 -21.62 2.39
C LEU A 173 42.02 -22.07 3.33
N ARG A 174 41.71 -22.60 4.51
CA ARG A 174 42.70 -23.23 5.40
C ARG A 174 43.34 -24.47 4.78
N GLY A 175 42.56 -25.28 4.07
CA GLY A 175 43.09 -26.44 3.33
C GLY A 175 44.08 -26.03 2.25
N LEU A 176 43.78 -24.96 1.50
CA LEU A 176 44.66 -24.39 0.49
C LEU A 176 45.93 -23.80 1.10
N GLU A 177 45.82 -23.10 2.24
CA GLU A 177 46.97 -22.58 2.99
C GLU A 177 47.91 -23.71 3.42
N GLN A 178 47.36 -24.79 3.98
CA GLN A 178 48.15 -25.97 4.39
C GLN A 178 48.80 -26.68 3.19
N ALA A 179 48.08 -26.81 2.07
CA ALA A 179 48.62 -27.42 0.85
C ALA A 179 49.69 -26.53 0.16
N GLY A 180 49.52 -25.20 0.23
CA GLY A 180 50.40 -24.22 -0.40
C GLY A 180 51.67 -23.89 0.41
N GLY A 181 51.68 -24.15 1.73
CA GLY A 181 52.82 -23.94 2.62
C GLY A 181 54.18 -24.41 2.07
N PRO A 182 54.36 -25.70 1.71
CA PRO A 182 55.64 -26.19 1.22
C PRO A 182 56.08 -25.55 -0.10
N LEU A 183 55.12 -25.16 -0.96
CA LEU A 183 55.41 -24.45 -2.21
C LEU A 183 55.85 -23.00 -1.93
N LEU A 184 55.21 -22.35 -0.96
CA LEU A 184 55.55 -21.00 -0.53
C LEU A 184 56.92 -20.94 0.16
N ASP A 185 57.35 -21.98 0.87
CA ASP A 185 58.70 -22.01 1.45
C ASP A 185 59.79 -22.01 0.35
N VAL A 186 59.52 -22.64 -0.79
CA VAL A 186 60.44 -22.73 -1.93
C VAL A 186 60.38 -21.48 -2.83
N LEU A 187 59.17 -20.99 -3.14
CA LEU A 187 58.95 -19.90 -4.09
C LEU A 187 58.74 -18.53 -3.44
N GLY A 188 58.37 -18.50 -2.17
CA GLY A 188 58.06 -17.30 -1.38
C GLY A 188 59.10 -16.21 -1.42
N PRO A 189 60.42 -16.48 -1.25
CA PRO A 189 61.44 -15.44 -1.35
C PRO A 189 61.58 -14.84 -2.76
N ARG A 190 61.00 -15.47 -3.80
CA ARG A 190 60.97 -14.97 -5.19
C ARG A 190 59.63 -14.34 -5.57
N LEU A 191 58.59 -14.51 -4.75
CA LEU A 191 57.25 -13.97 -4.97
C LEU A 191 57.17 -12.55 -4.42
N GLN A 192 57.14 -11.56 -5.32
CA GLN A 192 56.75 -10.20 -4.94
C GLN A 192 55.22 -10.11 -4.94
N LEU A 193 54.60 -10.46 -3.81
CA LEU A 193 53.17 -10.27 -3.62
C LEU A 193 52.86 -8.77 -3.53
N ARG A 194 52.38 -8.19 -4.63
CA ARG A 194 51.80 -6.85 -4.62
C ARG A 194 50.33 -6.93 -4.25
N ALA A 195 49.90 -6.03 -3.38
CA ALA A 195 48.47 -5.82 -3.17
C ALA A 195 47.85 -5.42 -4.51
N PRO A 196 46.75 -6.08 -4.94
CA PRO A 196 46.06 -5.64 -6.14
C PRO A 196 45.59 -4.20 -5.94
N GLU A 197 45.65 -3.41 -7.00
CA GLU A 197 45.08 -2.07 -6.98
C GLU A 197 43.59 -2.16 -6.59
N ARG A 198 43.10 -1.22 -5.77
CA ARG A 198 41.68 -1.23 -5.34
C ARG A 198 40.74 -1.23 -6.55
N ALA A 199 41.11 -0.53 -7.63
CA ALA A 199 40.37 -0.54 -8.89
C ALA A 199 40.27 -1.94 -9.53
N ALA A 200 41.28 -2.80 -9.34
CA ALA A 200 41.28 -4.16 -9.87
C ALA A 200 40.26 -5.07 -9.18
N THR A 201 39.90 -4.80 -7.92
CA THR A 201 38.87 -5.59 -7.20
C THR A 201 37.46 -5.39 -7.74
N LEU A 202 37.23 -4.33 -8.51
CA LEU A 202 35.96 -4.00 -9.15
C LEU A 202 35.86 -4.54 -10.58
N LEU A 203 36.90 -5.22 -11.09
CA LEU A 203 36.91 -5.80 -12.42
C LEU A 203 36.07 -7.09 -12.48
N PRO A 204 35.36 -7.35 -13.58
CA PRO A 204 34.83 -8.66 -13.91
C PRO A 204 35.93 -9.72 -13.94
N ALA A 205 35.61 -10.96 -13.56
CA ALA A 205 36.55 -12.09 -13.49
C ALA A 205 37.48 -12.24 -14.73
N PRO A 206 37.00 -12.17 -15.98
CA PRO A 206 37.89 -12.30 -17.15
C PRO A 206 38.85 -11.11 -17.31
N LEU A 207 38.40 -9.87 -17.06
CA LEU A 207 39.29 -8.69 -17.09
C LEU A 207 40.30 -8.71 -15.95
N TRP A 208 39.89 -9.21 -14.78
CA TRP A 208 40.79 -9.39 -13.65
C TRP A 208 41.91 -10.39 -13.99
N ALA A 209 41.57 -11.52 -14.63
CA ALA A 209 42.55 -12.51 -15.07
C ALA A 209 43.54 -11.93 -16.09
N ILE A 210 43.06 -11.15 -17.07
CA ILE A 210 43.89 -10.46 -18.06
C ILE A 210 44.87 -9.50 -17.38
N ASN A 211 44.36 -8.62 -16.51
CA ASN A 211 45.18 -7.67 -15.76
C ASN A 211 46.27 -8.39 -14.94
N TYR A 212 45.91 -9.48 -14.26
CA TYR A 212 46.84 -10.27 -13.46
C TYR A 212 47.90 -10.98 -14.33
N GLN A 213 47.50 -11.60 -15.44
CA GLN A 213 48.42 -12.30 -16.34
C GLN A 213 49.43 -11.35 -16.98
N PHE A 214 49.00 -10.18 -17.47
CA PHE A 214 49.93 -9.20 -18.04
C PHE A 214 50.83 -8.55 -16.99
N ALA A 215 50.31 -8.26 -15.79
CA ALA A 215 51.14 -7.79 -14.68
C ALA A 215 52.20 -8.84 -14.28
N ALA A 216 51.80 -10.11 -14.20
CA ALA A 216 52.72 -11.22 -13.92
C ALA A 216 53.76 -11.42 -15.03
N ALA A 217 53.36 -11.32 -16.30
CA ALA A 217 54.26 -11.43 -17.45
C ALA A 217 55.30 -10.30 -17.49
N ARG A 218 54.89 -9.06 -17.20
CA ARG A 218 55.80 -7.91 -17.05
C ARG A 218 56.85 -8.19 -15.98
N ASP A 219 56.43 -8.61 -14.80
CA ASP A 219 57.32 -8.77 -13.64
C ASP A 219 58.21 -10.02 -13.78
N ALA A 220 57.71 -11.12 -14.35
CA ALA A 220 58.46 -12.38 -14.48
C ALA A 220 59.42 -12.41 -15.68
N LEU A 221 59.00 -11.88 -16.84
CA LEU A 221 59.78 -11.92 -18.08
C LEU A 221 60.50 -10.60 -18.38
N GLY A 222 60.26 -9.55 -17.59
CA GLY A 222 60.83 -8.22 -17.83
C GLY A 222 60.37 -7.60 -19.15
N LEU A 223 59.22 -8.03 -19.67
CA LEU A 223 58.70 -7.52 -20.94
C LEU A 223 58.38 -6.02 -20.80
N PRO A 224 58.63 -5.21 -21.83
CA PRO A 224 58.36 -3.77 -21.83
C PRO A 224 56.85 -3.52 -21.98
N ILE A 225 56.06 -3.97 -21.02
CA ILE A 225 54.60 -3.91 -21.02
C ILE A 225 54.14 -3.04 -19.85
N GLY A 226 53.36 -2.00 -20.12
CA GLY A 226 52.63 -1.23 -19.12
C GLY A 226 51.18 -1.69 -19.06
N VAL A 227 50.65 -1.96 -17.86
CA VAL A 227 49.22 -2.28 -17.67
C VAL A 227 48.59 -1.16 -16.86
N ARG A 228 47.48 -0.62 -17.36
CA ARG A 228 46.72 0.48 -16.74
C ARG A 228 45.23 0.15 -16.74
N LEU A 229 44.54 0.60 -15.70
CA LEU A 229 43.08 0.50 -15.61
C LEU A 229 42.49 1.86 -15.99
N GLU A 230 41.62 1.87 -17.00
CA GLU A 230 40.93 3.07 -17.45
C GLU A 230 39.43 2.92 -17.22
N GLY A 231 38.82 3.92 -16.57
CA GLY A 231 37.38 3.97 -16.35
C GLY A 231 36.95 4.61 -15.04
N ASP A 232 35.65 4.68 -14.81
CA ASP A 232 35.07 5.19 -13.58
C ASP A 232 34.88 4.07 -12.53
N ALA A 233 35.66 4.15 -11.46
CA ALA A 233 35.58 3.23 -10.34
C ALA A 233 34.27 3.36 -9.54
N ALA A 234 33.62 4.53 -9.54
CA ALA A 234 32.37 4.76 -8.81
C ALA A 234 31.19 4.05 -9.49
N GLU A 235 31.07 4.17 -10.81
CA GLU A 235 30.05 3.43 -11.58
C GLU A 235 30.27 1.92 -11.52
N ALA A 236 31.52 1.46 -11.54
CA ALA A 236 31.85 0.04 -11.42
C ALA A 236 31.41 -0.53 -10.05
N ALA A 237 31.66 0.21 -8.97
CA ALA A 237 31.22 -0.16 -7.63
C ALA A 237 29.69 -0.18 -7.51
N ALA A 238 29.00 0.80 -8.10
CA ALA A 238 27.54 0.85 -8.13
C ALA A 238 26.95 -0.34 -8.88
N ARG A 239 27.54 -0.73 -10.02
CA ARG A 239 27.10 -1.91 -10.81
C ARG A 239 27.38 -3.23 -10.08
N LEU A 240 28.50 -3.36 -9.38
CA LEU A 240 28.79 -4.54 -8.54
C LEU A 240 27.77 -4.67 -7.39
N ALA A 241 27.43 -3.55 -6.74
CA ALA A 241 26.40 -3.52 -5.70
C ALA A 241 25.01 -3.88 -6.25
N ALA A 242 24.66 -3.40 -7.44
CA ALA A 242 23.40 -3.75 -8.11
C ALA A 242 23.35 -5.24 -8.50
N ALA A 243 24.46 -5.80 -9.00
CA ALA A 243 24.55 -7.23 -9.32
C ALA A 243 24.45 -8.13 -8.07
N GLY A 244 25.02 -7.68 -6.94
CA GLY A 244 24.91 -8.37 -5.65
C GLY A 244 23.49 -8.36 -5.06
N ALA A 245 22.70 -7.31 -5.30
CA ALA A 245 21.30 -7.23 -4.86
C ALA A 245 20.34 -8.12 -5.69
N GLY A 246 20.76 -8.51 -6.91
CA GLY A 246 19.93 -9.16 -7.93
C GLY A 246 20.00 -10.69 -8.03
N ALA A 247 20.80 -11.40 -7.22
CA ALA A 247 20.90 -12.86 -7.31
C ALA A 247 20.22 -13.56 -6.11
N PRO A 248 19.12 -14.31 -6.37
CA PRO A 248 19.27 -15.76 -6.38
C PRO A 248 18.49 -16.44 -7.52
N GLY A 249 19.11 -17.44 -8.15
CA GLY A 249 18.41 -18.58 -8.78
C GLY A 249 17.94 -18.41 -10.23
N ALA A 250 18.82 -18.69 -11.18
CA ALA A 250 18.39 -19.23 -12.47
C ALA A 250 18.03 -20.72 -12.30
N ARG A 251 16.78 -21.10 -12.62
CA ARG A 251 16.34 -22.35 -13.33
C ARG A 251 14.95 -22.83 -12.89
N GLY A 252 14.02 -22.88 -13.86
CA GLY A 252 13.00 -23.94 -13.97
C GLY A 252 11.52 -23.54 -13.81
N GLY A 253 10.72 -23.83 -14.85
CA GLY A 253 9.24 -23.90 -14.82
C GLY A 253 8.58 -22.93 -15.80
N ASP A 254 8.56 -23.22 -17.11
CA ASP A 254 7.48 -23.94 -17.81
C ASP A 254 6.07 -23.36 -17.57
N SER A 255 5.49 -22.81 -18.64
CA SER A 255 4.04 -22.66 -18.83
C SER A 255 3.78 -22.43 -20.32
N GLY A 256 3.51 -23.52 -21.03
CA GLY A 256 2.91 -23.48 -22.35
C GLY A 256 1.45 -23.01 -22.31
N SER A 257 1.10 -22.14 -23.27
CA SER A 257 -0.21 -21.93 -23.87
C SER A 257 0.02 -20.86 -24.96
N GLY A 258 -0.24 -21.05 -26.26
CA GLY A 258 -1.40 -21.68 -26.86
C GLY A 258 -2.17 -20.60 -27.63
N GLY A 259 -1.95 -20.50 -28.94
CA GLY A 259 -2.88 -19.95 -29.94
C GLY A 259 -3.08 -18.43 -30.00
N GLY A 260 -2.72 -17.82 -31.13
CA GLY A 260 -3.15 -16.46 -31.49
C GLY A 260 -2.35 -15.84 -32.62
N GLU A 261 -2.51 -16.35 -33.85
CA GLU A 261 -2.09 -15.64 -35.06
C GLU A 261 -2.90 -14.35 -35.21
N VAL A 262 -2.24 -13.19 -35.06
CA VAL A 262 -2.69 -11.96 -35.72
C VAL A 262 -1.48 -11.22 -36.26
N ALA A 263 -1.50 -11.07 -37.59
CA ALA A 263 -0.47 -10.43 -38.40
C ALA A 263 -0.10 -9.03 -37.90
N GLN A 264 1.19 -8.81 -37.66
CA GLN A 264 1.81 -7.48 -37.60
C GLN A 264 3.03 -7.49 -38.51
N GLY A 265 3.06 -6.52 -39.43
CA GLY A 265 4.04 -6.42 -40.52
C GLY A 265 5.51 -6.25 -40.07
N PRO A 266 6.45 -6.30 -41.03
CA PRO A 266 7.89 -6.46 -40.77
C PRO A 266 8.60 -5.26 -40.14
N ALA A 267 7.93 -4.12 -39.93
CA ALA A 267 8.54 -2.90 -39.42
C ALA A 267 8.64 -2.83 -37.88
N SER A 268 7.72 -3.45 -37.13
CA SER A 268 7.73 -3.41 -35.66
C SER A 268 8.75 -4.36 -35.03
N LYS A 269 9.11 -5.45 -35.73
CA LYS A 269 10.19 -6.36 -35.31
C LYS A 269 11.58 -5.73 -35.44
N ARG A 270 11.81 -4.92 -36.49
CA ARG A 270 13.09 -4.21 -36.69
C ARG A 270 13.37 -3.20 -35.59
N ARG A 271 12.37 -2.42 -35.18
CA ARG A 271 12.53 -1.40 -34.12
C ARG A 271 12.82 -2.02 -32.73
N ARG A 272 12.24 -3.18 -32.44
CA ARG A 272 12.50 -3.94 -31.20
C ARG A 272 13.85 -4.68 -31.22
N GLN A 273 14.33 -5.09 -32.40
CA GLN A 273 15.68 -5.65 -32.59
C GLN A 273 16.77 -4.59 -32.46
N GLU A 274 16.54 -3.36 -32.93
CA GLU A 274 17.51 -2.25 -32.80
C GLU A 274 17.69 -1.81 -31.34
N GLU A 275 16.61 -1.71 -30.56
CA GLU A 275 16.71 -1.44 -29.11
C GLU A 275 17.36 -2.59 -28.33
N ALA A 276 17.12 -3.84 -28.74
CA ALA A 276 17.78 -5.01 -28.16
C ALA A 276 19.27 -5.10 -28.53
N ALA A 277 19.66 -4.61 -29.72
CA ALA A 277 21.02 -4.59 -30.20
C ALA A 277 21.90 -3.62 -29.38
N GLY A 278 21.47 -2.40 -29.11
CA GLY A 278 22.24 -1.45 -28.27
C GLY A 278 22.47 -1.95 -26.84
N VAL A 279 21.52 -2.75 -26.38
CA VAL A 279 21.46 -3.43 -25.08
C VAL A 279 22.53 -4.56 -25.04
N LEU A 280 22.76 -5.31 -26.12
CA LEU A 280 23.83 -6.34 -26.19
C LEU A 280 25.27 -5.79 -26.06
N TYR A 281 25.50 -4.55 -26.52
CA TYR A 281 26.83 -3.94 -26.56
C TYR A 281 27.16 -3.10 -25.31
N GLU A 282 26.41 -3.26 -24.21
CA GLU A 282 26.71 -2.58 -22.95
C GLU A 282 28.08 -3.00 -22.38
N VAL A 283 29.02 -2.05 -22.45
CA VAL A 283 30.39 -2.22 -21.95
C VAL A 283 30.45 -1.92 -20.45
N HIS A 284 31.32 -2.65 -19.77
CA HIS A 284 31.70 -2.39 -18.38
C HIS A 284 32.44 -1.05 -18.24
N PRO A 285 32.17 -0.25 -17.19
CA PRO A 285 32.76 1.09 -17.06
C PRO A 285 34.27 1.08 -16.82
N LEU A 286 34.84 -0.06 -16.39
CA LEU A 286 36.28 -0.29 -16.33
C LEU A 286 36.75 -1.14 -17.50
N SER A 287 37.86 -0.70 -18.09
CA SER A 287 38.61 -1.34 -19.17
C SER A 287 40.08 -1.49 -18.78
N VAL A 288 40.75 -2.50 -19.33
CA VAL A 288 42.17 -2.77 -19.07
C VAL A 288 42.97 -2.36 -20.30
N VAL A 289 43.90 -1.43 -20.18
CA VAL A 289 44.76 -0.97 -21.28
C VAL A 289 46.17 -1.51 -21.08
N VAL A 290 46.66 -2.23 -22.09
CA VAL A 290 48.00 -2.80 -22.15
C VAL A 290 48.80 -2.07 -23.21
N SER A 291 49.86 -1.39 -22.78
CA SER A 291 50.78 -0.62 -23.63
C SER A 291 52.08 -1.40 -23.82
N LEU A 292 52.41 -1.77 -25.06
CA LEU A 292 53.72 -2.28 -25.44
C LEU A 292 54.67 -1.10 -25.67
N LEU A 293 55.77 -1.03 -24.92
CA LEU A 293 56.76 0.03 -25.03
C LEU A 293 57.88 -0.42 -25.98
N SER A 294 58.36 0.47 -26.85
CA SER A 294 59.49 0.14 -27.73
C SER A 294 60.77 -0.05 -26.92
N SER A 295 61.44 -1.19 -27.09
CA SER A 295 62.73 -1.48 -26.45
C SER A 295 63.90 -0.68 -27.04
N ARG A 296 63.67 0.04 -28.15
CA ARG A 296 64.72 0.70 -28.93
C ARG A 296 64.41 2.20 -29.06
N GLN A 297 64.95 3.01 -28.16
CA GLN A 297 65.14 4.43 -28.41
C GLN A 297 66.51 4.93 -27.91
N PRO A 298 67.13 5.88 -28.65
CA PRO A 298 68.36 6.55 -28.27
C PRO A 298 68.15 7.50 -27.08
N GLN A 299 69.23 7.77 -26.35
CA GLN A 299 69.25 8.53 -25.09
C GLN A 299 68.46 9.85 -25.15
N GLY A 300 67.42 10.00 -24.31
CA GLY A 300 66.87 11.32 -23.93
C GLY A 300 65.37 11.59 -24.08
N GLN A 301 64.56 10.70 -24.66
CA GLN A 301 63.10 10.90 -24.81
C GLN A 301 62.25 9.90 -24.00
N GLN A 302 61.09 10.36 -23.50
CA GLN A 302 60.11 9.54 -22.77
C GLN A 302 59.65 8.35 -23.64
N GLN A 303 59.60 7.16 -23.05
CA GLN A 303 59.18 5.92 -23.72
C GLN A 303 57.79 6.08 -24.34
N GLN A 304 57.71 6.07 -25.67
CA GLN A 304 56.43 6.10 -26.38
C GLN A 304 55.87 4.67 -26.51
N PRO A 305 54.56 4.47 -26.32
CA PRO A 305 53.92 3.18 -26.56
C PRO A 305 53.93 2.87 -28.06
N LEU A 306 54.46 1.69 -28.41
CA LEU A 306 54.48 1.14 -29.76
C LEU A 306 53.09 0.66 -30.18
N LEU A 307 52.37 0.05 -29.23
CA LEU A 307 51.00 -0.45 -29.41
C LEU A 307 50.25 -0.36 -28.09
N GLU A 308 49.07 0.26 -28.09
CA GLU A 308 48.14 0.22 -26.96
C GLU A 308 46.91 -0.60 -27.33
N VAL A 309 46.65 -1.65 -26.56
CA VAL A 309 45.49 -2.53 -26.69
C VAL A 309 44.61 -2.34 -25.46
N ARG A 310 43.36 -1.95 -25.69
CA ARG A 310 42.33 -1.81 -24.67
C ARG A 310 41.38 -3.00 -24.71
N PHE A 311 41.18 -3.61 -23.55
CA PHE A 311 40.25 -4.71 -23.32
C PHE A 311 38.98 -4.19 -22.64
N ASP A 312 37.86 -4.39 -23.29
CA ASP A 312 36.53 -3.99 -22.85
C ASP A 312 35.69 -5.24 -22.58
N TYR A 313 34.86 -5.22 -21.52
CA TYR A 313 34.00 -6.36 -21.19
C TYR A 313 32.53 -6.06 -21.49
N TYR A 314 31.92 -6.92 -22.30
CA TYR A 314 30.51 -6.88 -22.62
C TYR A 314 29.72 -7.70 -21.60
N GLN A 315 28.91 -7.02 -20.79
CA GLN A 315 28.33 -7.64 -19.59
C GLN A 315 27.33 -8.77 -19.88
N ARG A 316 26.54 -8.63 -20.95
CA ARG A 316 25.46 -9.57 -21.27
C ARG A 316 25.93 -10.81 -22.02
N PRO A 317 26.76 -10.69 -23.08
CA PRO A 317 27.32 -11.87 -23.71
C PRO A 317 28.46 -12.48 -22.87
N GLY A 318 28.99 -11.77 -21.87
CA GLY A 318 30.09 -12.24 -21.04
C GLY A 318 31.42 -12.33 -21.78
N LEU A 319 31.60 -11.53 -22.83
CA LEU A 319 32.76 -11.57 -23.72
C LEU A 319 33.70 -10.39 -23.45
N VAL A 320 34.98 -10.63 -23.65
CA VAL A 320 36.00 -9.57 -23.68
C VAL A 320 36.28 -9.22 -25.14
N GLY A 321 36.15 -7.95 -25.49
CA GLY A 321 36.63 -7.42 -26.76
C GLY A 321 38.01 -6.76 -26.57
N ALA A 322 38.81 -6.74 -27.64
CA ALA A 322 40.03 -5.94 -27.72
C ALA A 322 39.91 -4.87 -28.81
N CYS A 323 40.44 -3.68 -28.55
CA CYS A 323 40.62 -2.62 -29.54
C CYS A 323 42.03 -2.03 -29.45
N CYS A 324 42.64 -1.70 -30.59
CA CYS A 324 43.91 -0.96 -30.61
C CYS A 324 43.62 0.54 -30.62
N CYS A 325 44.08 1.26 -29.60
CA CYS A 325 43.86 2.69 -29.43
C CYS A 325 45.02 3.58 -29.92
N GLY A 326 46.18 3.02 -30.28
CA GLY A 326 47.25 3.81 -30.90
C GLY A 326 48.58 3.08 -31.03
N GLY A 327 49.29 3.39 -32.11
CA GLY A 327 50.68 3.01 -32.35
C GLY A 327 51.31 3.99 -33.33
N SER A 328 52.62 4.26 -33.19
CA SER A 328 53.40 5.30 -33.90
C SER A 328 53.42 5.21 -35.45
N GLY A 329 52.63 4.33 -36.08
CA GLY A 329 52.62 4.11 -37.54
C GLY A 329 51.25 3.94 -38.19
N GLY A 330 50.12 4.12 -37.49
CA GLY A 330 48.78 3.88 -38.05
C GLY A 330 47.88 5.11 -37.97
N GLY A 331 47.40 5.61 -39.10
CA GLY A 331 46.39 6.67 -39.15
C GLY A 331 45.14 6.32 -38.34
N ALA A 332 44.49 7.35 -37.80
CA ALA A 332 43.41 7.33 -36.79
C ALA A 332 42.10 6.57 -37.15
N GLY A 333 42.12 5.68 -38.13
CA GLY A 333 41.02 4.79 -38.52
C GLY A 333 41.43 3.33 -38.80
N GLY A 334 42.71 2.96 -38.63
CA GLY A 334 43.23 1.62 -38.97
C GLY A 334 43.44 0.66 -37.78
N GLY A 335 43.14 1.07 -36.55
CA GLY A 335 43.42 0.29 -35.34
C GLY A 335 42.74 -1.09 -35.28
N ALA A 336 41.51 -1.19 -35.78
CA ALA A 336 40.70 -2.41 -35.69
C ALA A 336 41.22 -3.57 -36.57
N ALA A 337 41.95 -3.27 -37.65
CA ALA A 337 42.47 -4.27 -38.58
C ALA A 337 43.89 -4.78 -38.21
N LEU A 338 44.55 -4.17 -37.22
CA LEU A 338 45.88 -4.60 -36.77
C LEU A 338 45.84 -5.91 -35.97
N LEU A 339 44.71 -6.21 -35.31
CA LEU A 339 44.53 -7.44 -34.53
C LEU A 339 43.73 -8.51 -35.27
N SER A 340 43.12 -8.18 -36.41
CA SER A 340 42.43 -9.17 -37.25
C SER A 340 43.45 -10.11 -37.91
N ALA A 341 43.12 -11.39 -37.99
CA ALA A 341 43.95 -12.44 -38.60
C ALA A 341 45.32 -12.69 -37.94
N LEU A 342 45.48 -12.37 -36.65
CA LEU A 342 46.61 -12.89 -35.85
C LEU A 342 46.64 -14.42 -35.85
N PHE A 343 45.46 -15.04 -35.88
CA PHE A 343 45.26 -16.46 -36.12
C PHE A 343 44.41 -16.67 -37.38
N PRO A 344 44.66 -17.74 -38.15
CA PRO A 344 43.91 -18.02 -39.38
C PRO A 344 42.43 -18.23 -39.06
N GLY A 345 41.57 -17.42 -39.69
CA GLY A 345 40.11 -17.49 -39.54
C GLY A 345 39.53 -16.71 -38.35
N ASP A 346 40.32 -15.88 -37.66
CA ASP A 346 39.83 -15.00 -36.59
C ASP A 346 39.79 -13.53 -37.03
N GLU A 347 38.63 -13.09 -37.50
CA GLU A 347 38.37 -11.70 -37.91
C GLU A 347 37.74 -10.87 -36.78
N GLY A 348 37.39 -11.51 -35.66
CA GLY A 348 36.78 -10.85 -34.50
C GLY A 348 35.33 -10.42 -34.71
N ASP A 349 34.62 -11.03 -35.66
CA ASP A 349 33.22 -10.71 -35.98
C ASP A 349 32.20 -11.34 -35.01
N GLY A 350 32.67 -12.08 -33.99
CA GLY A 350 31.83 -12.75 -33.00
C GLY A 350 31.15 -14.03 -33.50
N GLU A 351 31.35 -14.40 -34.76
CA GLU A 351 30.86 -15.65 -35.33
C GLU A 351 31.52 -16.86 -34.62
N GLY A 352 30.70 -17.83 -34.22
CA GLY A 352 31.10 -19.06 -33.51
C GLY A 352 31.13 -19.00 -31.98
N TYR A 353 30.73 -17.88 -31.36
CA TYR A 353 30.31 -17.90 -29.96
C TYR A 353 28.83 -18.33 -29.87
N GLU A 354 28.58 -19.53 -29.35
CA GLU A 354 27.21 -20.06 -29.18
C GLU A 354 26.33 -19.14 -28.31
N VAL A 355 26.93 -18.49 -27.31
CA VAL A 355 26.24 -17.55 -26.41
C VAL A 355 25.69 -16.34 -27.17
N LEU A 356 26.44 -15.82 -28.15
CA LEU A 356 25.98 -14.72 -28.99
C LEU A 356 24.82 -15.16 -29.90
N ALA A 357 24.92 -16.38 -30.46
CA ALA A 357 23.88 -16.94 -31.32
C ALA A 357 22.56 -17.17 -30.56
N GLN A 358 22.64 -17.53 -29.28
CA GLN A 358 21.45 -17.67 -28.41
C GLN A 358 20.84 -16.32 -28.02
N LEU A 359 21.65 -15.27 -27.86
CA LEU A 359 21.21 -13.96 -27.39
C LEU A 359 20.66 -13.06 -28.50
N ALA A 360 21.29 -13.03 -29.69
CA ALA A 360 20.92 -12.12 -30.78
C ALA A 360 20.41 -12.85 -32.04
N GLY A 361 20.44 -14.18 -32.06
CA GLY A 361 20.17 -14.99 -33.25
C GLY A 361 21.39 -15.11 -34.19
N PRO A 362 21.32 -15.98 -35.21
CA PRO A 362 22.38 -16.10 -36.21
C PRO A 362 22.37 -14.87 -37.13
N GLY A 363 23.46 -14.10 -37.12
CA GLY A 363 23.63 -12.95 -37.99
C GLY A 363 24.97 -12.27 -37.77
N PRO A 364 25.35 -11.34 -38.66
CA PRO A 364 26.58 -10.58 -38.49
C PRO A 364 26.43 -9.63 -37.30
N TYR A 365 27.30 -9.80 -36.31
CA TYR A 365 27.34 -8.92 -35.14
C TYR A 365 28.11 -7.63 -35.47
N GLN A 366 27.72 -6.51 -34.89
CA GLN A 366 28.30 -5.19 -35.19
C GLN A 366 29.47 -4.85 -34.26
N PHE A 367 30.39 -5.79 -34.04
CA PHE A 367 31.63 -5.53 -33.30
C PHE A 367 32.63 -4.75 -34.17
N GLY A 368 33.33 -3.78 -33.57
CA GLY A 368 34.16 -2.80 -34.27
C GLY A 368 33.37 -1.62 -34.87
N SER A 369 32.09 -1.45 -34.50
CA SER A 369 31.29 -0.27 -34.85
C SER A 369 31.43 0.84 -33.80
N ALA A 370 30.93 2.05 -34.08
CA ALA A 370 30.97 3.16 -33.12
C ALA A 370 30.26 2.86 -31.78
N ALA A 371 29.33 1.90 -31.76
CA ALA A 371 28.61 1.46 -30.57
C ALA A 371 29.36 0.36 -29.79
N ALA A 372 30.28 -0.36 -30.42
CA ALA A 372 31.01 -1.49 -29.85
C ALA A 372 32.44 -1.52 -30.43
N PRO A 373 33.35 -0.65 -29.96
CA PRO A 373 34.66 -0.46 -30.60
C PRO A 373 35.58 -1.68 -30.45
N ALA A 374 35.36 -2.54 -29.45
CA ALA A 374 36.19 -3.69 -29.15
C ALA A 374 35.66 -4.97 -29.81
N ARG A 375 36.52 -5.69 -30.53
CA ARG A 375 36.18 -6.93 -31.22
C ARG A 375 36.48 -8.15 -30.34
N PRO A 376 35.56 -9.12 -30.20
CA PRO A 376 35.82 -10.35 -29.47
C PRO A 376 36.62 -11.32 -30.35
N PHE A 377 37.95 -11.30 -30.22
CA PHE A 377 38.84 -12.28 -30.83
C PHE A 377 38.83 -13.60 -30.02
N ARG A 378 39.25 -14.72 -30.64
CA ARG A 378 39.29 -16.05 -30.00
C ARG A 378 40.65 -16.41 -29.38
N LEU A 379 41.51 -15.40 -29.18
CA LEU A 379 42.90 -15.49 -28.70
C LEU A 379 43.13 -16.51 -27.57
#